data_AF-A0A9J6CF86-F1
#
_entry.id   AF-A0A9J6CF86-F1
#
_cell.length_a   1.000
_cell.length_b   1.000
_cell.length_c   1.000
_cell.angle_alpha   90.00
_cell.angle_beta   90.00
_cell.angle_gamma   90.00
#
_symmetry.space_group_name_H-M   'P 1'
#
loop_
_entity.id
_entity.type
_entity.pdbx_description
1 polymer ?
#
loop_
_entity_poly.entity_id
_entity_poly.type
_entity_poly.pdbx_seq_one_letter_code
_entity_poly.pdbx_strand_id
1 'polypeptide(L)' 'MKVLKETSVLILILANLCLTKASGKAKFVTCGSVVKLVNVDYKTRLHSHDVKYGSGSGQQVSTFFY' A
#
# COMPACT_ATOMS: atom_id res chain seq x y z
N MET A 1 -25.58 36.63 24.50
CA MET A 1 -26.02 35.39 23.82
C MET A 1 -25.68 35.30 22.33
N LYS A 2 -25.38 36.41 21.62
CA LYS A 2 -24.93 36.38 20.20
C LYS A 2 -23.53 35.75 20.02
N VAL A 3 -22.54 36.16 20.84
CA VAL A 3 -21.15 35.67 20.76
C VAL A 3 -21.03 34.15 20.94
N LEU A 4 -21.83 33.57 21.85
CA LEU A 4 -21.90 32.11 22.08
C LEU A 4 -22.45 31.33 20.87
N LYS A 5 -23.27 31.96 20.02
CA LYS A 5 -23.82 31.33 18.82
C LYS A 5 -22.81 31.34 17.68
N GLU A 6 -22.06 32.43 17.52
CA GLU A 6 -21.00 32.56 16.51
C GLU A 6 -19.85 31.58 16.78
N THR A 7 -19.44 31.41 18.04
CA THR A 7 -18.38 30.45 18.41
C THR A 7 -18.83 29.01 18.20
N SER A 8 -20.09 28.69 18.48
CA SER A 8 -20.68 27.35 18.23
C SER A 8 -20.70 27.00 16.74
N VAL A 9 -21.08 27.95 15.87
CA VAL A 9 -21.05 27.76 14.42
C VAL A 9 -19.63 27.51 13.92
N LEU A 10 -18.65 28.25 14.42
CA LEU A 10 -17.24 28.08 14.04
C LEU A 10 -16.71 26.68 14.43
N ILE A 11 -17.05 26.21 15.63
CA ILE A 11 -16.68 24.88 16.13
C ILE A 11 -17.33 23.78 15.27
N LEU A 12 -18.60 23.93 14.90
CA LEU A 12 -19.29 22.99 14.01
C LEU A 12 -18.63 22.92 12.63
N ILE A 13 -18.22 24.05 12.06
CA ILE A 13 -17.53 24.10 10.77
C ILE A 13 -16.16 23.39 10.85
N LEU A 14 -15.37 23.65 11.90
CA LEU A 14 -14.07 23.02 12.13
C LEU A 14 -14.19 21.50 12.35
N ALA A 15 -15.22 21.06 13.08
CA ALA A 15 -15.48 19.63 13.31
C ALA A 15 -15.82 18.89 12.00
N ASN A 16 -16.67 19.47 11.16
CA ASN A 16 -17.02 18.90 9.85
C ASN A 16 -15.80 18.82 8.92
N LEU A 17 -14.93 19.84 8.92
CA LEU A 17 -13.70 19.82 8.12
C LEU A 17 -12.74 18.71 8.57
N CYS A 18 -12.65 18.45 9.87
CA CYS A 18 -11.81 17.39 10.43
C CYS A 18 -12.33 15.98 10.07
N LEU A 19 -13.65 15.79 10.01
CA LEU A 19 -14.28 14.50 9.67
C LEU A 19 -14.07 14.07 8.21
N THR A 20 -13.75 14.99 7.29
CA THR A 20 -13.57 14.67 5.86
C THR A 20 -12.23 14.03 5.53
N LYS A 21 -11.32 13.86 6.51
CA LYS A 21 -9.96 13.36 6.28
C LYS A 21 -9.77 11.91 6.68
N ALA A 22 -10.38 11.00 5.93
CA ALA A 22 -9.96 9.60 5.91
C ALA A 22 -10.52 8.87 4.68
N SER A 23 -9.86 9.03 3.52
CA SER A 23 -10.07 8.11 2.39
C SER A 23 -8.74 7.53 1.96
N GLY A 24 -8.18 6.66 2.81
CA GLY A 24 -7.12 5.76 2.41
C GLY A 24 -7.74 4.66 1.54
N LYS A 25 -7.56 4.72 0.22
CA LYS A 25 -7.99 3.64 -0.66
C LYS A 25 -7.10 2.42 -0.39
N ALA A 26 -7.55 1.52 0.49
CA ALA A 26 -6.96 0.20 0.62
C ALA A 26 -7.19 -0.54 -0.70
N LYS A 27 -6.14 -0.69 -1.51
CA LYS A 27 -6.21 -1.37 -2.80
C LYS A 27 -6.11 -2.87 -2.54
N PHE A 28 -7.25 -3.56 -2.62
CA PHE A 28 -7.28 -5.02 -2.50
C PHE A 28 -6.64 -5.67 -3.73
N VAL A 29 -5.94 -6.79 -3.49
CA VAL A 29 -5.37 -7.63 -4.55
C VAL A 29 -6.39 -8.71 -4.89
N THR A 30 -6.73 -8.86 -6.16
CA THR A 30 -7.68 -9.87 -6.65
C THR A 30 -6.95 -11.06 -7.29
N CYS A 31 -7.65 -12.19 -7.43
CA CYS A 31 -7.16 -13.35 -8.19
C CYS A 31 -6.79 -12.92 -9.62
N GLY A 32 -5.53 -13.15 -10.03
CA GLY A 32 -5.03 -12.72 -11.34
C GLY A 32 -4.34 -11.34 -11.36
N SER A 33 -4.24 -10.66 -10.22
CA SER A 33 -3.44 -9.44 -10.11
C SER A 33 -1.95 -9.74 -10.32
N VAL A 34 -1.31 -8.97 -11.19
CA VAL A 34 0.15 -9.00 -11.34
C VAL A 34 0.78 -8.17 -10.22
N VAL A 35 1.51 -8.85 -9.32
CA VAL A 35 2.16 -8.21 -8.16
C VAL A 35 3.68 -8.28 -8.29
N LYS A 36 4.38 -7.25 -7.79
CA LYS A 36 5.83 -7.21 -7.74
C LYS A 36 6.29 -7.01 -6.30
N LEU A 37 7.01 -8.00 -5.77
CA LEU A 37 7.52 -7.98 -4.41
C LEU A 37 8.84 -7.21 -4.36
N VAL A 38 8.99 -6.39 -3.33
CA VAL A 38 10.18 -5.58 -3.07
C VAL A 38 10.61 -5.85 -1.63
N ASN A 39 11.90 -6.08 -1.44
CA ASN A 39 12.50 -6.12 -0.12
C ASN A 39 12.61 -4.69 0.42
N VAL A 40 11.98 -4.38 1.54
CA VAL A 40 11.89 -3.00 2.05
C VAL A 40 13.26 -2.48 2.51
N ASP A 41 14.07 -3.35 3.11
CA ASP A 41 15.36 -2.98 3.70
C ASP A 41 16.42 -2.70 2.64
N TYR A 42 16.44 -3.52 1.59
CA TYR A 42 17.47 -3.48 0.54
C TYR A 42 16.96 -2.87 -0.78
N LYS A 43 15.65 -2.55 -0.85
CA LYS A 43 14.95 -1.99 -2.02
C LYS A 43 15.13 -2.80 -3.31
N THR A 44 15.52 -4.06 -3.18
CA THR A 44 15.71 -4.98 -4.31
C THR A 44 14.37 -5.61 -4.70
N ARG A 45 14.22 -5.88 -6.00
CA ARG A 45 12.98 -6.41 -6.59
C ARG A 45 13.11 -7.91 -6.77
N LEU A 46 12.12 -8.67 -6.32
CA LEU A 46 12.10 -10.11 -6.58
C LEU A 46 11.90 -10.35 -8.08
N HIS A 47 12.75 -11.19 -8.66
CA HIS A 47 12.67 -11.63 -10.04
C HIS A 47 13.00 -13.12 -10.13
N SER A 48 12.45 -13.82 -11.13
CA SER A 48 12.86 -15.16 -11.52
C SER A 48 13.51 -15.10 -12.91
N HIS A 49 14.55 -15.90 -13.12
CA HIS A 49 15.12 -16.16 -14.44
C HIS A 49 14.84 -17.62 -14.81
N ASP A 50 14.70 -17.91 -16.11
CA ASP A 50 14.71 -19.29 -16.61
C ASP A 50 16.17 -19.78 -16.65
N VAL A 51 16.69 -20.19 -15.48
CA VAL A 51 18.00 -20.82 -15.37
C VAL A 51 17.80 -22.29 -15.04
N LYS A 52 18.00 -23.16 -16.04
CA LYS A 52 18.04 -24.62 -15.85
C LYS A 52 19.38 -25.00 -15.22
N TYR A 53 19.41 -25.22 -13.91
CA TYR A 53 20.56 -25.88 -13.27
C TYR A 53 20.52 -27.37 -13.61
N GLY A 54 21.58 -27.87 -14.26
CA GLY A 54 21.65 -29.17 -14.94
C GLY A 54 21.61 -30.43 -14.06
N SER A 55 21.01 -30.41 -12.87
CA SER A 55 20.89 -31.57 -11.98
C SER A 55 19.78 -31.46 -10.91
N GLY A 56 18.64 -30.83 -11.21
CA GLY A 56 17.47 -30.71 -10.30
C GLY A 56 16.10 -30.86 -10.99
N SER A 57 15.00 -30.83 -10.22
CA SER A 57 13.62 -31.22 -10.61
C SER A 57 12.93 -30.44 -11.75
N GLY A 58 13.63 -29.52 -12.42
CA GLY A 58 13.09 -28.76 -13.57
C GLY A 58 12.09 -27.67 -13.22
N GLN A 59 11.91 -27.32 -11.94
CA GLN A 59 11.00 -26.26 -11.49
C GLN A 59 11.75 -24.93 -11.29
N GLN A 60 11.09 -23.80 -11.60
CA GLN A 60 11.69 -22.48 -11.50
C GLN A 60 12.01 -22.11 -10.05
N VAL A 61 13.26 -21.72 -9.80
CA VAL A 61 13.75 -21.29 -8.50
C VAL A 61 13.73 -19.76 -8.41
N SER A 62 13.21 -19.23 -7.29
CA SER A 62 13.26 -17.80 -6.99
C SER A 62 14.64 -17.48 -6.41
N THR A 63 15.45 -16.70 -7.13
CA THR A 63 16.81 -16.32 -6.69
C THR A 63 16.89 -14.80 -6.57
N PHE A 64 17.24 -14.33 -5.37
CA PHE A 64 17.47 -12.93 -5.04
C PHE A 64 18.83 -12.49 -5.59
N PHE A 65 18.89 -11.48 -6.47
CA PHE A 65 20.15 -10.83 -6.83
C PHE A 65 20.38 -9.60 -5.93
N TYR A 66 21.63 -9.47 -5.48
CA TYR A 66 22.19 -8.30 -4.79
C TYR A 66 22.15 -7.05 -5.67
#